data_AF-A0A4D6FEE9-F1
#
_entry.id   AF-A0A4D6FEE9-F1
#
_cell.length_a   1.000
_cell.length_b   1.000
_cell.length_c   1.000
_cell.angle_alpha   90.00
_cell.angle_beta   90.00
_cell.angle_gamma   90.00
#
_symmetry.space_group_name_H-M   'P 1'
#
loop_
_entity.id
_entity.type
_entity.pdbx_description
1 polymer ?
#
loop_
_entity_poly.entity_id
_entity_poly.type
_entity_poly.pdbx_seq_one_letter_code
_entity_poly.pdbx_strand_id
1 'polypeptide(L)'
;CAMYRRSAMLSLLDQYETQLYRGKPSDFGEDRHLTILMLSAGFRTEYVPSAIAATVVPDTIGVYLRQQLRWARSTFRDTLLAFPVLPGLDRYLTLDVIGQNGGPLLLALSVLTGIGQFALTATVP
;
A
#
# COMPACT_ATOMS: atom_id res chain seq x y z
N CYS A 1 -4.90 13.92 5.39
CA CYS A 1 -5.87 13.86 6.50
C CYS A 1 -7.09 13.09 6.01
N ALA A 2 -7.72 12.28 6.86
CA ALA A 2 -8.93 11.53 6.54
C ALA A 2 -9.93 11.69 7.68
N MET A 3 -11.22 11.61 7.36
CA MET A 3 -12.30 11.62 8.34
C MET A 3 -13.27 10.50 8.01
N TYR A 4 -13.72 9.79 9.04
CA TYR A 4 -14.61 8.65 8.90
C TYR A 4 -15.93 8.91 9.63
N ARG A 5 -17.03 8.46 9.04
CA ARG A 5 -18.33 8.45 9.73
C ARG A 5 -18.23 7.45 10.88
N ARG A 6 -18.47 7.91 12.12
CA ARG A 6 -18.38 7.08 13.34
C ARG A 6 -19.14 5.76 13.22
N SER A 7 -20.37 5.79 12.70
CA SER A 7 -21.19 4.57 12.56
C SER A 7 -20.57 3.54 11.61
N ALA A 8 -19.95 3.97 10.51
CA ALA A 8 -19.26 3.09 9.59
C ALA A 8 -17.97 2.52 10.21
N MET A 9 -17.22 3.35 10.94
CA MET A 9 -16.01 2.91 11.62
C MET A 9 -16.30 1.88 12.71
N LEU A 10 -17.32 2.14 13.54
CA LEU A 10 -17.71 1.19 14.58
C LEU A 10 -18.21 -0.14 14.04
N SER A 11 -18.84 -0.16 12.86
CA SER A 11 -19.27 -1.43 12.25
C SER A 11 -18.11 -2.32 11.80
N LEU A 12 -16.91 -1.77 11.65
CA LEU A 12 -15.72 -2.49 11.16
C LEU A 12 -14.60 -2.56 12.20
N LEU A 13 -14.79 -1.96 13.37
CA LEU A 13 -13.72 -1.78 14.37
C LEU A 13 -13.16 -3.13 14.87
N ASP A 14 -14.03 -4.09 15.16
CA ASP A 14 -13.61 -5.43 15.62
C ASP A 14 -12.79 -6.17 14.56
N GLN A 15 -13.22 -6.13 13.29
CA GLN A 15 -12.48 -6.70 12.17
C GLN A 15 -11.13 -6.00 11.95
N TYR A 16 -11.12 -4.68 12.16
CA TYR A 16 -9.93 -3.86 12.03
C TYR A 16 -8.90 -4.16 13.14
N GLU A 17 -9.34 -4.35 14.38
CA GLU A 17 -8.47 -4.65 15.54
C GLU A 17 -7.94 -6.08 15.55
N THR A 18 -8.73 -7.04 15.06
CA THR A 18 -8.38 -8.48 15.06
C THR A 18 -7.58 -8.92 13.83
N GLN A 19 -7.10 -7.97 13.02
CA GLN A 19 -6.43 -8.27 11.76
C GLN A 19 -5.15 -9.09 11.95
N LEU A 20 -4.99 -10.11 11.09
CA LEU A 20 -3.79 -10.92 11.01
C LEU A 20 -3.12 -10.73 9.66
N TYR A 21 -1.84 -10.38 9.66
CA TYR A 21 -0.99 -10.45 8.48
C TYR A 21 -0.03 -11.62 8.60
N ARG A 22 -0.17 -12.61 7.71
CA ARG A 22 0.63 -13.85 7.72
C ARG A 22 0.61 -14.55 9.09
N GLY A 23 -0.55 -14.58 9.75
CA GLY A 23 -0.77 -15.24 11.04
C GLY A 23 -0.27 -14.47 12.27
N LYS A 24 0.15 -13.21 12.12
CA LYS A 24 0.54 -12.34 13.23
C LYS A 24 -0.38 -11.11 13.29
N PRO A 25 -0.73 -10.60 14.49
CA PRO A 25 -1.40 -9.32 14.64
C PRO A 25 -0.64 -8.24 13.86
N SER A 26 -1.35 -7.42 13.11
CA SER A 26 -0.72 -6.41 12.24
C SER A 26 -1.18 -5.00 12.61
N ASP A 27 -0.27 -4.20 13.15
CA ASP A 27 -0.53 -2.77 13.46
C ASP A 27 -0.01 -1.82 12.35
N PHE A 28 0.71 -2.35 11.37
CA PHE A 28 1.30 -1.55 10.28
C PHE A 28 0.27 -1.27 9.19
N GLY A 29 0.33 -0.10 8.54
CA GLY A 29 -0.52 0.23 7.39
C GLY A 29 -1.98 0.52 7.71
N GLU A 30 -2.22 1.11 8.89
CA GLU A 30 -3.52 1.49 9.46
C GLU A 30 -4.51 2.04 8.41
N ASP A 31 -4.11 3.11 7.72
CA ASP A 31 -5.00 3.92 6.91
C ASP A 31 -5.50 3.19 5.65
N ARG A 32 -4.57 2.55 4.93
CA ARG A 32 -4.88 1.89 3.65
C ARG A 32 -5.68 0.62 3.90
N HIS A 33 -5.33 -0.15 4.94
CA HIS A 33 -6.10 -1.33 5.31
C HIS A 33 -7.53 -0.97 5.73
N LEU A 34 -7.68 0.02 6.61
CA LEU A 34 -9.00 0.53 7.00
C LEU A 34 -9.81 0.98 5.78
N THR A 35 -9.18 1.68 4.84
CA THR A 35 -9.83 2.09 3.59
C THR A 35 -10.28 0.88 2.75
N ILE A 36 -9.45 -0.16 2.62
CA ILE A 36 -9.82 -1.39 1.91
C ILE A 36 -10.99 -2.09 2.60
N LEU A 37 -11.00 -2.18 3.94
CA LEU A 37 -12.12 -2.74 4.70
C LEU A 37 -13.41 -1.95 4.48
N MET A 38 -13.34 -0.62 4.54
CA MET A 38 -14.49 0.26 4.30
C MET A 38 -15.07 0.06 2.89
N LEU A 39 -14.20 0.02 1.87
CA LEU A 39 -14.61 -0.23 0.49
C LEU A 39 -15.18 -1.63 0.30
N SER A 40 -14.58 -2.64 0.94
CA SER A 40 -15.06 -4.03 0.90
C SER A 40 -16.44 -4.18 1.55
N ALA A 41 -16.73 -3.38 2.58
CA ALA A 41 -18.04 -3.31 3.20
C ALA A 41 -19.08 -2.48 2.40
N GLY A 42 -18.70 -1.97 1.23
CA GLY A 42 -19.58 -1.20 0.34
C GLY A 42 -19.70 0.28 0.68
N PHE A 43 -18.89 0.81 1.60
CA PHE A 43 -18.82 2.25 1.84
C PHE A 43 -18.09 2.96 0.70
N ARG A 44 -18.31 4.28 0.60
CA ARG A 44 -17.71 5.13 -0.43
C ARG A 44 -16.70 6.08 0.19
N THR A 45 -15.68 6.41 -0.59
CA THR A 45 -14.68 7.42 -0.27
C THR A 45 -14.84 8.62 -1.19
N GLU A 46 -14.70 9.83 -0.64
CA GLU A 46 -14.82 11.08 -1.37
C GLU A 46 -13.56 11.93 -1.13
N TYR A 47 -13.01 12.50 -2.19
CA TYR A 47 -11.86 13.40 -2.10
C TYR A 47 -12.34 14.86 -2.10
N VAL A 48 -11.98 15.61 -1.05
CA VAL A 48 -12.37 17.01 -0.88
C VAL A 48 -11.16 17.91 -1.15
N PRO A 49 -11.01 18.48 -2.37
CA PRO A 49 -9.82 19.25 -2.74
C PRO A 49 -9.68 20.57 -1.97
N SER A 50 -10.77 21.10 -1.40
CA SER A 50 -10.77 22.32 -0.60
C SER A 50 -10.36 22.11 0.86
N ALA A 51 -10.16 20.86 1.29
CA ALA A 51 -9.79 20.56 2.68
C ALA A 51 -8.33 20.97 2.95
N ILE A 52 -8.11 21.71 4.04
CA ILE A 52 -6.78 22.20 4.44
C ILE A 52 -6.30 21.38 5.64
N ALA A 53 -5.07 20.86 5.55
CA ALA A 53 -4.40 20.18 6.65
C ALA A 53 -2.93 20.61 6.69
N ALA A 54 -2.47 21.03 7.87
CA ALA A 54 -1.06 21.30 8.12
C ALA A 54 -0.37 20.04 8.66
N THR A 55 0.85 19.76 8.21
CA THR A 55 1.66 18.64 8.71
C THR A 55 3.11 19.04 8.78
N VAL A 56 3.84 18.38 9.68
CA VAL A 56 5.31 18.41 9.68
C VAL A 56 5.80 17.53 8.54
N VAL A 57 6.80 18.01 7.80
CA VAL A 57 7.46 17.26 6.72
C VAL A 57 8.92 17.01 7.10
N PRO A 58 9.52 15.91 6.62
CA PRO A 58 10.95 15.68 6.79
C PRO A 58 11.78 16.85 6.23
N ASP A 59 12.72 17.33 7.02
CA ASP A 59 13.68 18.38 6.67
C ASP A 59 15.03 17.83 6.17
N THR A 60 15.25 16.52 6.33
CA THR A 60 16.47 15.83 5.92
C THR A 60 16.18 14.61 5.05
N ILE A 61 17.09 14.36 4.10
CA ILE A 61 16.99 13.23 3.17
C ILE A 61 16.93 11.89 3.93
N GLY A 62 17.70 11.74 5.00
CA GLY A 62 17.71 10.50 5.79
C GLY A 62 16.35 10.18 6.42
N VAL A 63 15.65 11.18 6.96
CA VAL A 63 14.29 11.01 7.51
C VAL A 63 13.29 10.73 6.38
N TYR A 64 13.40 11.48 5.28
CA TYR A 64 12.55 11.28 4.10
C TYR A 64 12.66 9.85 3.55
N LEU A 65 13.87 9.33 3.35
CA LEU A 65 14.07 7.97 2.82
C LEU A 65 13.51 6.91 3.77
N ARG A 66 13.69 7.05 5.09
CA ARG A 66 13.08 6.13 6.06
C ARG A 66 11.55 6.16 5.99
N GLN A 67 10.96 7.33 5.79
CA GLN A 67 9.52 7.49 5.60
C GLN A 67 9.04 6.80 4.31
N GLN A 68 9.69 7.07 3.17
CA GLN A 68 9.36 6.44 1.89
C GLN A 68 9.49 4.91 1.93
N LEU A 69 10.56 4.39 2.54
CA LEU A 69 10.75 2.94 2.70
C LEU A 69 9.69 2.30 3.60
N ARG A 70 9.22 3.00 4.63
CA ARG A 70 8.09 2.54 5.45
C ARG A 70 6.80 2.49 4.62
N TRP A 71 6.54 3.51 3.81
CA TRP A 71 5.36 3.55 2.94
C TRP A 71 5.41 2.47 1.87
N ALA A 72 6.53 2.33 1.17
CA ALA A 72 6.71 1.31 0.13
C ALA A 72 6.46 -0.10 0.66
N ARG A 73 6.95 -0.42 1.87
CA ARG A 73 6.70 -1.72 2.53
C ARG A 73 5.20 -1.95 2.80
N SER A 74 4.47 -0.94 3.26
CA SER A 74 3.01 -1.05 3.46
C SER A 74 2.28 -1.20 2.13
N THR A 75 2.61 -0.38 1.14
CA THR A 75 1.99 -0.43 -0.19
C THR A 75 2.12 -1.81 -0.84
N PHE A 76 3.32 -2.39 -0.81
CA PHE A 76 3.54 -3.72 -1.39
C PHE A 76 2.69 -4.79 -0.70
N ARG A 77 2.62 -4.72 0.64
CA ARG A 77 1.79 -5.61 1.45
C ARG A 77 0.30 -5.49 1.12
N ASP A 78 -0.20 -4.26 1.06
CA ASP A 78 -1.62 -3.95 0.96
C ASP A 78 -2.15 -4.02 -0.48
N THR A 79 -1.25 -4.02 -1.48
CA THR A 79 -1.63 -4.18 -2.89
C THR A 79 -2.42 -5.48 -3.12
N LEU A 80 -1.97 -6.58 -2.53
CA LEU A 80 -2.64 -7.87 -2.69
C LEU A 80 -4.03 -7.88 -2.02
N LEU A 81 -4.16 -7.22 -0.87
CA LEU A 81 -5.42 -7.10 -0.14
C LEU A 81 -6.43 -6.22 -0.89
N ALA A 82 -5.96 -5.22 -1.63
CA ALA A 82 -6.81 -4.32 -2.41
C ALA A 82 -7.34 -4.97 -3.69
N PHE A 83 -6.74 -6.06 -4.17
CA PHE A 83 -7.07 -6.64 -5.49
C PHE A 83 -8.56 -6.92 -5.73
N PRO A 84 -9.34 -7.45 -4.76
CA PRO A 84 -10.77 -7.67 -4.93
C PRO A 84 -11.60 -6.39 -5.07
N VAL A 85 -11.16 -5.27 -4.49
CA VAL A 85 -11.90 -4.00 -4.53
C VAL A 85 -11.53 -3.12 -5.73
N LEU A 86 -10.34 -3.31 -6.33
CA LEU A 86 -9.86 -2.48 -7.45
C LEU A 86 -10.83 -2.38 -8.63
N PRO A 87 -11.51 -3.45 -9.09
CA PRO A 87 -12.42 -3.35 -10.23
C PRO A 87 -13.63 -2.43 -9.99
N GLY A 88 -14.00 -2.20 -8.74
CA GLY A 88 -15.09 -1.30 -8.34
C GLY A 88 -14.66 0.17 -8.18
N LEU A 89 -13.37 0.48 -8.34
CA LEU A 89 -12.80 1.81 -8.16
C LEU A 89 -12.51 2.49 -9.51
N ASP A 90 -12.14 3.77 -9.46
CA ASP A 90 -11.74 4.51 -10.65
C ASP A 90 -10.54 3.84 -11.35
N ARG A 91 -10.57 3.82 -12.69
CA ARG A 91 -9.54 3.18 -13.52
C ARG A 91 -8.16 3.78 -13.28
N TYR A 92 -8.08 5.08 -12.95
CA TYR A 92 -6.84 5.74 -12.59
C TYR A 92 -6.16 5.07 -11.39
N LEU A 93 -6.92 4.67 -10.37
CA LEU A 93 -6.38 3.98 -9.19
C LEU A 93 -5.83 2.60 -9.56
N THR A 94 -6.45 1.91 -10.52
CA THR A 94 -5.92 0.62 -11.00
C THR A 94 -4.60 0.82 -11.75
N LEU A 95 -4.50 1.84 -12.59
CA LEU A 95 -3.24 2.20 -13.28
C LEU A 95 -2.14 2.61 -12.30
N ASP A 96 -2.49 3.38 -11.28
CA ASP A 96 -1.57 3.80 -10.22
C ASP A 96 -1.01 2.58 -9.45
N VAL A 97 -1.87 1.62 -9.08
CA VAL A 97 -1.43 0.37 -8.45
C VAL A 97 -0.49 -0.43 -9.35
N ILE A 98 -0.79 -0.53 -10.65
CA ILE A 98 0.09 -1.21 -11.60
C ILE A 98 1.45 -0.48 -11.67
N GLY A 99 1.44 0.85 -11.78
CA GLY A 99 2.65 1.67 -11.83
C GLY A 99 3.54 1.51 -10.59
N GLN A 100 2.94 1.53 -9.40
CA GLN A 100 3.66 1.36 -8.13
C GLN A 100 4.32 -0.02 -7.98
N ASN A 101 3.73 -1.07 -8.56
CA ASN A 101 4.23 -2.44 -8.47
C ASN A 101 5.13 -2.85 -9.65
N GLY A 102 5.01 -2.19 -10.80
CA GLY A 102 5.78 -2.53 -12.00
C GLY A 102 7.29 -2.40 -11.81
N GLY A 103 7.76 -1.27 -11.28
CA GLY A 103 9.19 -1.00 -11.07
C GLY A 103 9.90 -2.05 -10.21
N PRO A 104 9.42 -2.35 -9.00
CA PRO A 104 9.99 -3.39 -8.14
C PRO A 104 10.00 -4.79 -8.79
N LEU A 105 8.96 -5.16 -9.54
CA LEU A 105 8.89 -6.45 -10.22
C LEU A 105 9.93 -6.57 -11.34
N LEU A 106 10.08 -5.51 -12.15
CA LEU A 106 11.10 -5.47 -13.20
C LEU A 106 12.52 -5.52 -12.60
N LEU A 107 12.75 -4.81 -11.50
CA LEU A 107 14.02 -4.87 -10.80
C LEU A 107 14.30 -6.29 -10.27
N ALA A 108 13.33 -6.92 -9.61
CA ALA A 108 13.47 -8.28 -9.11
C ALA A 108 13.75 -9.29 -10.24
N LEU A 109 13.04 -9.17 -11.37
CA LEU A 109 13.28 -9.99 -12.55
C LEU A 109 14.72 -9.79 -13.07
N SER A 110 15.17 -8.54 -13.21
CA SER A 110 16.51 -8.23 -13.72
C SER A 110 17.63 -8.81 -12.85
N VAL A 111 17.46 -8.76 -11.52
CA VAL A 111 18.40 -9.33 -10.55
C VAL A 111 18.40 -10.85 -10.63
N LEU A 112 17.23 -11.49 -10.70
CA LEU A 112 17.13 -12.94 -10.82
C LEU A 112 17.73 -13.46 -12.13
N THR A 113 17.50 -12.76 -13.24
CA THR A 113 18.12 -13.11 -14.52
C THR A 113 19.63 -12.92 -14.50
N GLY A 114 20.13 -11.85 -13.86
CA GLY A 114 21.57 -11.62 -13.70
C GLY A 114 22.26 -12.68 -12.85
N ILE A 115 21.65 -13.07 -11.72
CA ILE A 115 22.13 -14.17 -10.86
C ILE A 115 22.09 -15.50 -11.61
N GLY A 116 20.99 -15.78 -12.32
CA GLY A 116 20.83 -17.02 -13.10
C GLY A 116 21.86 -17.14 -14.21
N GLN A 117 22.12 -16.04 -14.94
CA GLN A 117 23.17 -15.99 -15.95
C GLN A 117 24.54 -16.28 -15.32
N PHE A 118 24.91 -15.57 -14.26
CA PHE A 118 26.18 -15.78 -13.57
C PHE A 118 26.35 -17.24 -13.08
N ALA A 119 25.29 -17.84 -12.52
CA ALA A 119 25.33 -19.21 -12.04
C ALA A 119 25.52 -20.25 -13.17
N LEU A 120 24.96 -19.98 -14.36
CA LEU A 120 25.04 -20.89 -15.51
C LEU A 120 26.32 -20.71 -16.33
N THR A 121 26.86 -19.50 -16.41
CA THR A 121 28.00 -19.19 -17.30
C THR A 121 29.30 -18.87 -16.56
N ALA A 122 29.27 -18.71 -15.23
CA ALA A 122 30.38 -18.21 -14.42
C ALA A 122 30.98 -16.87 -14.93
N THR A 123 30.22 -16.16 -15.76
CA THR A 123 30.55 -14.84 -16.29
C THR A 123 29.55 -13.84 -15.76
N VAL A 124 30.06 -12.69 -15.29
CA VAL A 124 29.20 -11.58 -14.87
C VAL A 124 28.53 -11.00 -16.13
N PRO A 125 27.22 -10.72 -16.12
CA PRO A 125 26.54 -10.05 -17.23
C PRO A 125 27.10 -8.66 -17.52
#